data_AF-A0A835X2Z7-F1
#
_entry.id   AF-A0A835X2Z7-F1
#
_cell.length_a   1.000
_cell.length_b   1.000
_cell.length_c   1.000
_cell.angle_alpha   90.00
_cell.angle_beta   90.00
_cell.angle_gamma   90.00
#
_symmetry.space_group_name_H-M   'P 1'
#
loop_
_entity.id
_entity.type
_entity.pdbx_description
1 polymer ?
#
loop_
_entity_poly.entity_id
_entity_poly.type
_entity_poly.pdbx_seq_one_letter_code
_entity_poly.pdbx_strand_id
1 'polypeptide(L)'
;MQQDRTSEWFVPKFGSRNFRISIGILFLPYTSIIISFTVWGSLSGPFSLERLGAICLLYFLALGISAHCLDAVGGKTKPWGILPRKKVGTIGLIALGLACSIGLYYAFLDSPLLIPIGIAEVFLLFAYNLELFGGKFHNNTSVLISWAILPIFAGSAIQTNSISLEAILLCILATFLTYILIITSRKYKELKQSLADSSLTCKKELILKTISFGTVTGTIIFFLLRIFPN
;
A
#
# COMPACT_ATOMS: atom_id res chain seq x y z
N MET A 1 9.83 -20.95 19.82
CA MET A 1 9.72 -20.93 18.34
C MET A 1 9.46 -19.48 17.93
N GLN A 2 10.35 -18.83 17.18
CA GLN A 2 10.14 -17.44 16.76
C GLN A 2 8.88 -17.40 15.89
N GLN A 3 7.83 -16.76 16.39
CA GLN A 3 6.49 -16.83 15.81
C GLN A 3 6.49 -16.05 14.48
N ASP A 4 6.70 -16.76 13.37
CA ASP A 4 6.60 -16.15 12.05
C ASP A 4 5.13 -15.82 11.72
N ARG A 5 4.91 -14.77 10.93
CA ARG A 5 3.57 -14.27 10.58
C ARG A 5 2.90 -15.13 9.50
N THR A 6 3.31 -16.38 9.33
CA THR A 6 2.69 -17.25 8.32
C THR A 6 1.26 -17.66 8.69
N SER A 7 0.86 -17.51 9.95
CA SER A 7 -0.51 -17.72 10.43
C SER A 7 -1.46 -16.54 10.20
N GLU A 8 -1.01 -15.49 9.50
CA GLU A 8 -1.86 -14.34 9.20
C GLU A 8 -3.03 -14.70 8.28
N TRP A 9 -4.16 -14.04 8.50
CA TRP A 9 -5.42 -14.35 7.81
C TRP A 9 -5.36 -14.17 6.29
N PHE A 10 -4.40 -13.37 5.83
CA PHE A 10 -4.14 -13.07 4.42
C PHE A 10 -3.00 -13.92 3.82
N VAL A 11 -2.41 -14.83 4.60
CA VAL A 11 -1.39 -15.76 4.12
C VAL A 11 -2.06 -17.07 3.70
N PRO A 12 -1.72 -17.63 2.52
CA PRO A 12 -2.25 -18.93 2.11
C PRO A 12 -1.99 -20.03 3.15
N LYS A 13 -2.96 -20.92 3.35
CA LYS A 13 -2.85 -22.10 4.23
C LYS A 13 -2.20 -23.30 3.55
N PHE A 14 -1.94 -23.22 2.24
CA PHE A 14 -1.39 -24.29 1.42
C PHE A 14 -0.03 -23.88 0.80
N GLY A 15 0.66 -24.88 0.23
CA GLY A 15 1.95 -24.69 -0.44
C GLY A 15 3.15 -24.68 0.51
N SER A 16 4.34 -24.54 -0.07
CA SER A 16 5.60 -24.53 0.69
C SER A 16 5.72 -23.31 1.60
N ARG A 17 6.54 -23.40 2.64
CA ARG A 17 6.82 -22.26 3.53
C ARG A 17 7.32 -21.02 2.77
N ASN A 18 8.19 -21.22 1.78
CA ASN A 18 8.72 -20.14 0.96
C ASN A 18 7.60 -19.45 0.16
N PHE A 19 6.70 -20.22 -0.45
CA PHE A 19 5.53 -19.66 -1.14
C PHE A 19 4.66 -18.81 -0.22
N ARG A 20 4.33 -19.34 0.96
CA ARG A 20 3.50 -18.62 1.96
C ARG A 20 4.16 -17.33 2.43
N ILE A 21 5.47 -17.33 2.65
CA ILE A 21 6.24 -16.13 2.99
C ILE A 21 6.24 -15.13 1.83
N SER A 22 6.46 -15.60 0.60
CA SER A 22 6.44 -14.73 -0.59
C SER A 22 5.11 -14.01 -0.74
N ILE A 23 3.99 -14.70 -0.55
CA ILE A 23 2.65 -14.07 -0.57
C ILE A 23 2.44 -13.17 0.66
N GLY A 24 2.87 -13.62 1.84
CA GLY A 24 2.72 -12.87 3.09
C GLY A 24 3.41 -11.52 3.08
N ILE A 25 4.64 -11.46 2.55
CA ILE A 25 5.40 -10.20 2.40
C ILE A 25 4.66 -9.18 1.55
N LEU A 26 3.84 -9.59 0.58
CA LEU A 26 3.11 -8.64 -0.26
C LEU A 26 1.97 -7.93 0.47
N PHE A 27 1.55 -8.43 1.65
CA PHE A 27 0.39 -7.91 2.40
C PHE A 27 -0.82 -7.64 1.49
N LEU A 28 -1.15 -8.60 0.62
CA LEU A 28 -2.04 -8.38 -0.55
C LEU A 28 -3.30 -7.54 -0.25
N PRO A 29 -4.08 -7.79 0.82
CA PRO A 29 -5.27 -6.97 1.10
C PRO A 29 -4.94 -5.49 1.35
N TYR A 30 -3.84 -5.21 2.04
CA TYR A 30 -3.38 -3.84 2.32
C TYR A 30 -2.81 -3.18 1.07
N THR A 31 -2.06 -3.94 0.26
CA THR A 31 -1.56 -3.47 -1.04
C THR A 31 -2.71 -3.16 -1.99
N SER A 32 -3.78 -3.96 -2.00
CA SER A 32 -4.97 -3.70 -2.79
C SER A 32 -5.70 -2.43 -2.35
N ILE A 33 -5.75 -2.10 -1.06
CA ILE A 33 -6.31 -0.82 -0.58
C ILE A 33 -5.53 0.38 -1.14
N ILE A 34 -4.20 0.31 -1.17
CA ILE A 34 -3.36 1.39 -1.69
C ILE A 34 -3.60 1.57 -3.20
N ILE A 35 -3.65 0.47 -3.94
CA ILE A 35 -3.97 0.51 -5.38
C ILE A 35 -5.39 1.05 -5.59
N SER A 36 -6.34 0.69 -4.73
CA SER A 36 -7.68 1.29 -4.75
C SER A 36 -7.63 2.82 -4.62
N PHE A 37 -6.77 3.36 -3.75
CA PHE A 37 -6.59 4.80 -3.61
C PHE A 37 -6.01 5.46 -4.86
N THR A 38 -5.09 4.82 -5.58
CA THR A 38 -4.62 5.36 -6.87
C THR A 38 -5.74 5.38 -7.90
N VAL A 39 -6.58 4.33 -7.92
CA VAL A 39 -7.78 4.28 -8.78
C VAL A 39 -8.74 5.41 -8.42
N TRP A 40 -9.00 5.65 -7.13
CA TRP A 40 -9.87 6.74 -6.69
C TRP A 40 -9.38 8.10 -7.19
N GLY A 41 -8.08 8.36 -7.08
CA GLY A 41 -7.45 9.56 -7.63
C GLY A 41 -7.62 9.67 -9.14
N SER A 42 -7.41 8.58 -9.89
CA SER A 42 -7.59 8.59 -11.33
C SER A 42 -9.05 8.83 -11.74
N LEU A 43 -10.01 8.31 -10.98
CA LEU A 43 -11.43 8.46 -11.28
C LEU A 43 -12.01 9.82 -10.86
N SER A 44 -11.24 10.66 -10.16
CA SER A 44 -11.66 11.98 -9.69
C SER A 44 -11.73 13.07 -10.78
N GLY A 45 -11.37 12.71 -12.01
CA GLY A 45 -11.42 13.57 -13.20
C GLY A 45 -11.59 12.76 -14.49
N PRO A 46 -11.40 13.38 -15.67
CA PRO A 46 -11.22 12.66 -16.93
C PRO A 46 -10.05 11.68 -16.82
N PHE A 47 -10.19 10.48 -17.36
CA PHE A 47 -9.16 9.43 -17.23
C PHE A 47 -9.04 8.58 -18.49
N SER A 48 -7.88 7.94 -18.66
CA SER A 48 -7.68 6.88 -19.63
C SER A 48 -7.32 5.55 -18.95
N LEU A 49 -7.73 4.44 -19.57
CA LEU A 49 -7.47 3.10 -19.05
C LEU A 49 -5.98 2.75 -19.04
N GLU A 50 -5.21 3.25 -20.01
CA GLU A 50 -3.76 3.05 -20.08
C GLU A 50 -3.08 3.62 -18.83
N ARG A 51 -3.37 4.89 -18.51
CA ARG A 51 -2.76 5.61 -17.39
C ARG A 51 -3.24 5.04 -16.05
N LEU A 52 -4.49 4.56 -16.00
CA LEU A 52 -5.02 3.84 -14.85
C LEU A 52 -4.27 2.52 -14.60
N GLY A 53 -4.03 1.74 -15.65
CA GLY A 53 -3.23 0.52 -15.58
C GLY A 53 -1.79 0.82 -15.15
N ALA A 54 -1.19 1.87 -15.71
CA ALA A 54 0.17 2.29 -15.39
C ALA A 54 0.33 2.69 -13.91
N ILE A 55 -0.60 3.48 -13.36
CA ILE A 55 -0.49 3.89 -11.95
C ILE A 55 -0.73 2.72 -11.00
N CYS A 56 -1.64 1.79 -11.34
CA CYS A 56 -1.84 0.58 -10.55
C CYS A 56 -0.58 -0.30 -10.53
N LEU A 57 0.06 -0.49 -11.69
CA LEU A 57 1.32 -1.22 -11.79
C LEU A 57 2.45 -0.52 -11.04
N LEU A 58 2.58 0.79 -11.18
CA LEU A 58 3.57 1.62 -10.49
C LEU A 58 3.46 1.41 -8.97
N TYR A 59 2.27 1.54 -8.40
CA TYR A 59 2.07 1.41 -6.95
C TYR A 59 2.17 -0.03 -6.45
N PHE A 60 1.80 -1.01 -7.26
CA PHE A 60 2.07 -2.41 -6.95
C PHE A 60 3.58 -2.66 -6.84
N LEU A 61 4.38 -2.15 -7.78
CA LEU A 61 5.84 -2.28 -7.75
C LEU A 61 6.46 -1.49 -6.58
N ALA A 62 6.05 -0.24 -6.37
CA ALA A 62 6.62 0.64 -5.34
C ALA A 62 6.20 0.22 -3.92
N LEU A 63 4.90 0.11 -3.63
CA LEU A 63 4.40 -0.14 -2.28
C LEU A 63 4.05 -1.60 -2.04
N GLY A 64 3.66 -2.35 -3.07
CA GLY A 64 3.35 -3.79 -2.97
C GLY A 64 4.56 -4.71 -3.00
N ILE A 65 5.68 -4.29 -3.60
CA ILE A 65 6.92 -5.08 -3.66
C ILE A 65 8.07 -4.35 -2.96
N SER A 66 8.43 -3.16 -3.43
CA SER A 66 9.64 -2.47 -2.96
C SER A 66 9.56 -2.12 -1.47
N ALA A 67 8.51 -1.42 -1.03
CA ALA A 67 8.34 -1.04 0.36
C ALA A 67 8.41 -2.25 1.30
N HIS A 68 7.66 -3.33 1.02
CA HIS A 68 7.66 -4.53 1.85
C HIS A 68 8.99 -5.28 1.85
N CYS A 69 9.70 -5.32 0.72
CA CYS A 69 11.04 -5.90 0.65
C CYS A 69 12.03 -5.07 1.48
N LEU A 70 11.98 -3.76 1.36
CA LEU A 70 12.86 -2.86 2.12
C LEU A 70 12.52 -2.88 3.61
N ASP A 71 11.26 -3.02 4.00
CA ASP A 71 10.84 -3.22 5.40
C ASP A 71 11.42 -4.53 5.95
N ALA A 72 11.38 -5.61 5.17
CA ALA A 72 12.03 -6.86 5.55
C ALA A 72 13.56 -6.73 5.73
N VAL A 73 14.21 -5.79 5.02
CA VAL A 73 15.63 -5.47 5.19
C VAL A 73 15.87 -4.63 6.44
N GLY A 74 15.24 -3.45 6.54
CA GLY A 74 15.53 -2.43 7.55
C GLY A 74 14.75 -2.57 8.86
N GLY A 75 13.54 -3.13 8.82
CA GLY A 75 12.65 -3.24 9.97
C GLY A 75 13.28 -4.02 11.12
N LYS A 76 13.16 -3.48 12.34
CA LYS A 76 13.69 -4.11 13.56
C LYS A 76 13.05 -5.46 13.86
N THR A 77 11.76 -5.57 13.59
CA THR A 77 11.04 -6.85 13.70
C THR A 77 11.27 -7.68 12.44
N LYS A 78 11.47 -8.98 12.58
CA LYS A 78 11.63 -9.93 11.45
C LYS A 78 10.43 -10.87 11.35
N PRO A 79 9.24 -10.34 11.02
CA PRO A 79 7.99 -11.10 11.04
C PRO A 79 7.97 -12.30 10.08
N TRP A 80 8.78 -12.25 9.04
CA TRP A 80 8.86 -13.26 7.98
C TRP A 80 10.09 -14.18 8.16
N GLY A 81 10.72 -14.12 9.33
CA GLY A 81 11.96 -14.83 9.63
C GLY A 81 13.21 -14.12 9.07
N ILE A 82 14.35 -14.81 9.14
CA ILE A 82 15.63 -14.32 8.63
C ILE A 82 15.68 -14.58 7.12
N LEU A 83 15.44 -13.54 6.34
CA LEU A 83 15.52 -13.58 4.88
C LEU A 83 16.91 -13.11 4.40
N PRO A 84 17.42 -13.59 3.25
CA PRO A 84 18.69 -13.14 2.70
C PRO A 84 18.61 -11.65 2.32
N ARG A 85 19.16 -10.78 3.18
CA ARG A 85 19.05 -9.31 3.04
C ARG A 85 19.44 -8.80 1.66
N LYS A 86 20.55 -9.29 1.09
CA LYS A 86 21.00 -8.91 -0.26
C LYS A 86 19.93 -9.22 -1.31
N LYS A 87 19.39 -10.45 -1.31
CA LYS A 87 18.38 -10.88 -2.28
C LYS A 87 17.11 -10.04 -2.18
N VAL A 88 16.56 -9.86 -0.98
CA VAL A 88 15.31 -9.11 -0.77
C VAL A 88 15.52 -7.62 -1.08
N GLY A 89 16.65 -7.05 -0.67
CA GLY A 89 17.00 -5.66 -0.99
C GLY A 89 17.12 -5.42 -2.49
N THR A 90 17.80 -6.33 -3.23
CA THR A 90 17.91 -6.24 -4.69
C THR A 90 16.53 -6.31 -5.37
N ILE A 91 15.65 -7.21 -4.94
CA ILE A 91 14.28 -7.29 -5.47
C ILE A 91 13.55 -5.96 -5.23
N GLY A 92 13.64 -5.41 -4.02
CA GLY A 92 12.99 -4.14 -3.70
C GLY A 92 13.51 -2.97 -4.55
N LEU A 93 14.83 -2.86 -4.71
CA LEU A 93 15.44 -1.79 -5.51
C LEU A 93 15.13 -1.92 -7.01
N ILE A 94 15.07 -3.15 -7.56
CA ILE A 94 14.65 -3.37 -8.95
C ILE A 94 13.19 -2.95 -9.14
N ALA A 95 12.29 -3.39 -8.25
CA ALA A 95 10.88 -3.02 -8.31
C ALA A 95 10.70 -1.49 -8.20
N LEU A 96 11.46 -0.83 -7.33
CA LEU A 96 11.47 0.63 -7.23
C LEU A 96 11.95 1.30 -8.52
N GLY A 97 13.05 0.81 -9.11
CA GLY A 97 13.57 1.34 -10.38
C GLY A 97 12.54 1.27 -11.51
N LEU A 98 11.82 0.15 -11.61
CA LEU A 98 10.72 -0.01 -12.57
C LEU A 98 9.56 0.95 -12.28
N ALA A 99 9.14 1.09 -11.02
CA ALA A 99 8.10 2.04 -10.63
C ALA A 99 8.49 3.49 -10.96
N CYS A 100 9.71 3.90 -10.59
CA CYS A 100 10.24 5.23 -10.91
C CYS A 100 10.31 5.47 -12.42
N SER A 101 10.63 4.44 -13.22
CA SER A 101 10.67 4.57 -14.68
C SER A 101 9.28 4.88 -15.25
N ILE A 102 8.23 4.20 -14.77
CA ILE A 102 6.84 4.50 -15.16
C ILE A 102 6.46 5.92 -14.72
N GLY A 103 6.76 6.29 -13.48
CA GLY A 103 6.43 7.62 -12.95
C GLY A 103 7.12 8.75 -13.70
N LEU A 104 8.42 8.61 -13.96
CA LEU A 104 9.22 9.59 -14.71
C LEU A 104 8.76 9.69 -16.17
N TYR A 105 8.39 8.57 -16.79
CA TYR A 105 7.85 8.59 -18.16
C TYR A 105 6.65 9.53 -18.26
N TYR A 106 5.61 9.35 -17.43
CA TYR A 106 4.44 10.24 -17.46
C TYR A 106 4.75 11.65 -16.93
N ALA A 107 5.67 11.78 -15.97
CA ALA A 107 6.08 13.08 -15.47
C ALA A 107 6.69 13.99 -16.55
N PHE A 108 7.51 13.40 -17.44
CA PHE A 108 8.12 14.13 -18.56
C PHE A 108 7.24 14.18 -19.80
N LEU A 109 6.26 13.29 -19.94
CA LEU A 109 5.29 13.33 -21.02
C LEU A 109 4.38 14.55 -20.90
N ASP A 110 3.67 14.68 -19.78
CA ASP A 110 2.61 15.69 -19.58
C ASP A 110 2.10 15.81 -18.13
N SER A 111 2.60 15.02 -17.18
CA SER A 111 2.18 15.00 -15.77
C SER A 111 3.27 15.45 -14.78
N PRO A 112 3.91 16.62 -14.93
CA PRO A 112 5.03 17.05 -14.08
C PRO A 112 4.72 17.12 -12.58
N LEU A 113 3.46 17.19 -12.15
CA LEU A 113 3.06 17.11 -10.74
C LEU A 113 3.46 15.77 -10.09
N LEU A 114 3.68 14.71 -10.89
CA LEU A 114 4.25 13.45 -10.42
C LEU A 114 5.69 13.59 -9.89
N ILE A 115 6.44 14.63 -10.29
CA ILE A 115 7.81 14.86 -9.78
C ILE A 115 7.80 15.15 -8.27
N PRO A 116 7.14 16.22 -7.78
CA PRO A 116 7.11 16.49 -6.34
C PRO A 116 6.41 15.38 -5.54
N ILE A 117 5.36 14.74 -6.09
CA ILE A 117 4.70 13.60 -5.44
C ILE A 117 5.67 12.42 -5.32
N GLY A 118 6.31 12.03 -6.41
CA GLY A 118 7.26 10.92 -6.46
C GLY A 118 8.48 11.15 -5.56
N ILE A 119 9.00 12.38 -5.47
CA ILE A 119 10.07 12.72 -4.53
C ILE A 119 9.61 12.48 -3.08
N ALA A 120 8.43 12.95 -2.72
CA ALA A 120 7.88 12.77 -1.37
C ALA A 120 7.66 11.29 -1.04
N GLU A 121 7.13 10.51 -1.99
CA GLU A 121 6.90 9.09 -1.82
C GLU A 121 8.17 8.26 -1.73
N VAL A 122 9.14 8.48 -2.61
CA VAL A 122 10.44 7.78 -2.57
C VAL A 122 11.16 8.11 -1.26
N PHE A 123 11.13 9.36 -0.83
CA PHE A 123 11.67 9.76 0.48
C PHE A 123 10.99 9.01 1.62
N LEU A 124 9.65 9.02 1.69
CA LEU A 124 8.89 8.37 2.76
C LEU A 124 9.02 6.84 2.70
N LEU A 125 9.11 6.24 1.51
CA LEU A 125 9.36 4.83 1.31
C LEU A 125 10.69 4.41 1.95
N PHE A 126 11.78 5.12 1.67
CA PHE A 126 13.06 4.80 2.31
C PHE A 126 13.05 5.15 3.80
N ALA A 127 12.58 6.34 4.18
CA ALA A 127 12.59 6.79 5.56
C ALA A 127 11.76 5.90 6.49
N TYR A 128 10.61 5.42 6.03
CA TYR A 128 9.71 4.55 6.79
C TYR A 128 10.24 3.12 6.88
N ASN A 129 10.51 2.48 5.73
CA ASN A 129 10.77 1.02 5.66
C ASN A 129 12.20 0.67 6.08
N LEU A 130 13.17 1.56 5.87
CA LEU A 130 14.54 1.36 6.36
C LEU A 130 14.75 1.96 7.76
N GLU A 131 13.71 2.53 8.38
CA GLU A 131 13.79 3.25 9.66
C GLU A 131 14.93 4.30 9.68
N LEU A 132 15.16 5.01 8.56
CA LEU A 132 16.18 6.05 8.48
C LEU A 132 15.90 7.18 9.49
N PHE A 133 16.92 7.99 9.78
CA PHE A 133 16.83 9.09 10.74
C PHE A 133 16.38 8.62 12.14
N GLY A 134 16.83 7.43 12.54
CA GLY A 134 16.47 6.82 13.82
C GLY A 134 14.99 6.43 13.94
N GLY A 135 14.29 6.25 12.81
CA GLY A 135 12.87 5.89 12.79
C GLY A 135 11.90 7.06 13.01
N LYS A 136 12.35 8.33 12.87
CA LYS A 136 11.50 9.52 13.03
C LYS A 136 10.25 9.49 12.15
N PHE A 137 10.34 8.91 10.96
CA PHE A 137 9.24 8.75 10.01
C PHE A 137 8.50 7.41 10.13
N HIS A 138 8.91 6.50 11.03
CA HIS A 138 8.22 5.23 11.24
C HIS A 138 7.01 5.40 12.17
N ASN A 139 6.03 6.21 11.74
CA ASN A 139 4.89 6.62 12.56
C ASN A 139 3.57 6.63 11.75
N ASN A 140 2.44 6.80 12.44
CA ASN A 140 1.12 6.76 11.79
C ASN A 140 0.95 7.91 10.78
N THR A 141 1.46 9.11 11.08
CA THR A 141 1.35 10.27 10.19
C THR A 141 2.00 10.01 8.84
N SER A 142 3.21 9.43 8.82
CA SER A 142 3.89 9.05 7.59
C SER A 142 3.12 7.99 6.79
N VAL A 143 2.46 7.04 7.46
CA VAL A 143 1.56 6.08 6.78
C VAL A 143 0.37 6.80 6.16
N LEU A 144 -0.32 7.67 6.90
CA LEU A 144 -1.49 8.38 6.37
C LEU A 144 -1.11 9.24 5.15
N ILE A 145 0.02 9.94 5.21
CA ILE A 145 0.49 10.76 4.09
C ILE A 145 0.85 9.87 2.89
N SER A 146 1.75 8.89 3.05
CA SER A 146 2.34 8.20 1.91
C SER A 146 1.58 6.96 1.43
N TRP A 147 0.68 6.39 2.24
CA TRP A 147 -0.10 5.20 1.87
C TRP A 147 -1.60 5.50 1.70
N ALA A 148 -2.07 6.71 2.02
CA ALA A 148 -3.46 7.13 1.76
C ALA A 148 -3.57 8.37 0.87
N ILE A 149 -2.87 9.46 1.20
CA ILE A 149 -3.03 10.75 0.50
C ILE A 149 -2.26 10.78 -0.83
N LEU A 150 -0.94 10.53 -0.79
CA LEU A 150 -0.09 10.59 -2.00
C LEU A 150 -0.53 9.63 -3.12
N PRO A 151 -1.01 8.40 -2.85
CA PRO A 151 -1.59 7.53 -3.87
C PRO A 151 -2.74 8.16 -4.65
N ILE A 152 -3.65 8.86 -3.98
CA ILE A 152 -4.77 9.56 -4.63
C ILE A 152 -4.26 10.72 -5.47
N PHE A 153 -3.31 11.49 -4.94
CA PHE A 153 -2.72 12.60 -5.69
C PHE A 153 -1.96 12.12 -6.92
N ALA A 154 -1.19 11.04 -6.84
CA ALA A 154 -0.52 10.47 -8.01
C ALA A 154 -1.53 9.92 -9.03
N GLY A 155 -2.59 9.26 -8.55
CA GLY A 155 -3.70 8.81 -9.37
C GLY A 155 -4.39 9.94 -10.13
N SER A 156 -4.57 11.10 -9.51
CA SER A 156 -5.15 12.29 -10.15
C SER A 156 -4.14 12.95 -11.11
N ALA A 157 -2.91 13.16 -10.63
CA ALA A 157 -1.83 13.81 -11.38
C ALA A 157 -1.44 13.05 -12.66
N ILE A 158 -1.40 11.72 -12.62
CA ILE A 158 -1.11 10.94 -13.83
C ILE A 158 -2.20 11.11 -14.88
N GLN A 159 -3.46 11.40 -14.52
CA GLN A 159 -4.54 11.55 -15.51
C GLN A 159 -4.62 12.97 -16.06
N THR A 160 -4.60 13.98 -15.18
CA THR A 160 -4.95 15.36 -15.53
C THR A 160 -3.89 16.38 -15.14
N ASN A 161 -2.76 15.93 -14.55
CA ASN A 161 -1.73 16.80 -13.97
C ASN A 161 -2.28 17.86 -12.99
N SER A 162 -3.35 17.53 -12.28
CA SER A 162 -4.05 18.42 -11.37
C SER A 162 -4.64 17.65 -10.20
N ILE A 163 -5.03 18.36 -9.13
CA ILE A 163 -5.71 17.79 -7.96
C ILE A 163 -7.10 18.41 -7.89
N SER A 164 -8.13 17.61 -8.15
CA SER A 164 -9.53 18.07 -8.08
C SER A 164 -10.06 18.12 -6.65
N LEU A 165 -11.18 18.82 -6.44
CA LEU A 165 -11.85 18.84 -5.14
C LEU A 165 -12.31 17.43 -4.74
N GLU A 166 -12.77 16.64 -5.71
CA GLU A 166 -13.13 15.23 -5.55
C GLU A 166 -11.93 14.41 -5.03
N ALA A 167 -10.72 14.63 -5.56
CA ALA A 167 -9.51 13.98 -5.06
C ALA A 167 -9.25 14.31 -3.59
N ILE A 168 -9.44 15.58 -3.19
CA ILE A 168 -9.27 16.01 -1.79
C ILE A 168 -10.29 15.34 -0.87
N LEU A 169 -11.56 15.24 -1.29
CA LEU A 169 -12.59 14.55 -0.52
C LEU A 169 -12.29 13.05 -0.37
N LEU A 170 -11.80 12.42 -1.46
CA LEU A 170 -11.35 11.03 -1.43
C LEU A 170 -10.15 10.84 -0.50
N CYS A 171 -9.23 11.81 -0.41
CA CYS A 171 -8.13 11.79 0.56
C CYS A 171 -8.60 11.78 2.01
N ILE A 172 -9.64 12.56 2.35
CA ILE A 172 -10.21 12.57 3.70
C ILE A 172 -10.78 11.19 4.04
N LEU A 173 -11.55 10.60 3.11
CA LEU A 173 -12.11 9.26 3.29
C LEU A 173 -11.01 8.20 3.44
N ALA A 174 -10.02 8.20 2.54
CA ALA A 174 -8.91 7.26 2.56
C ALA A 174 -8.08 7.38 3.84
N THR A 175 -7.87 8.60 4.33
CA THR A 175 -7.17 8.87 5.61
C THR A 175 -7.95 8.28 6.78
N PHE A 176 -9.28 8.45 6.81
CA PHE A 176 -10.12 7.90 7.87
C PHE A 176 -10.12 6.37 7.87
N LEU A 177 -10.28 5.76 6.69
CA LEU A 177 -10.22 4.31 6.52
C LEU A 177 -8.85 3.76 6.94
N THR A 178 -7.77 4.41 6.52
CA THR A 178 -6.39 4.00 6.85
C THR A 178 -6.11 4.15 8.34
N TYR A 179 -6.62 5.20 8.99
CA TYR A 179 -6.48 5.37 10.43
C TYR A 179 -7.16 4.24 11.21
N ILE A 180 -8.42 3.91 10.86
CA ILE A 180 -9.16 2.78 11.45
C ILE A 180 -8.41 1.46 11.21
N LEU A 181 -7.86 1.28 10.02
CA LEU A 181 -7.09 0.09 9.66
C LEU A 181 -5.82 -0.04 10.53
N ILE A 182 -5.07 1.04 10.75
CA ILE A 182 -3.87 1.06 11.58
C ILE A 182 -4.19 0.67 13.02
N ILE A 183 -5.17 1.34 13.65
CA ILE A 183 -5.49 1.09 15.07
C ILE A 183 -6.04 -0.33 15.26
N THR A 184 -6.85 -0.82 14.31
CA THR A 184 -7.40 -2.17 14.35
C THR A 184 -6.31 -3.22 14.13
N SER A 185 -5.39 -2.99 13.19
CA SER A 185 -4.28 -3.89 12.87
C SER A 185 -3.30 -4.02 14.03
N ARG A 186 -2.95 -2.91 14.70
CA ARG A 186 -2.11 -2.94 15.91
C ARG A 186 -2.78 -3.77 17.00
N LYS A 187 -4.05 -3.49 17.30
CA LYS A 187 -4.77 -4.24 18.35
C LYS A 187 -4.92 -5.72 18.02
N TYR A 188 -5.19 -6.05 16.76
CA TYR A 188 -5.23 -7.43 16.28
C TYR A 188 -3.90 -8.16 16.53
N LYS A 189 -2.77 -7.54 16.16
CA LYS A 189 -1.43 -8.12 16.34
C LYS A 189 -1.10 -8.35 17.83
N GLU A 190 -1.40 -7.39 18.69
CA GLU A 190 -1.21 -7.51 20.15
C GLU A 190 -2.00 -8.69 20.73
N LEU A 191 -3.28 -8.82 20.38
CA LEU A 191 -4.14 -9.90 20.86
C LEU A 191 -3.66 -11.28 20.37
N LYS A 192 -3.21 -11.35 19.11
CA LYS A 192 -2.70 -12.58 18.51
C LYS A 192 -1.38 -13.04 19.12
N GLN A 193 -0.49 -12.11 19.49
CA GLN A 193 0.78 -12.41 20.15
C GLN A 193 0.60 -12.82 21.61
N SER A 194 -0.35 -12.21 22.32
CA SER A 194 -0.63 -12.52 23.72
C SER A 194 -1.43 -13.80 23.94
N LEU A 195 -1.84 -14.49 22.86
CA LEU A 195 -2.78 -15.64 22.91
C LEU A 195 -4.04 -15.30 23.72
N ALA A 196 -4.44 -14.02 23.71
CA ALA A 196 -5.56 -13.49 24.46
C ALA A 196 -6.89 -13.89 23.81
N ASP A 197 -8.01 -13.34 24.32
CA ASP A 197 -9.38 -13.63 23.89
C ASP A 197 -9.52 -13.84 22.38
N SER A 198 -9.79 -15.10 22.01
CA SER A 198 -9.99 -15.56 20.63
C SER A 198 -11.19 -14.86 19.97
N SER A 199 -12.25 -14.57 20.75
CA SER A 199 -13.43 -13.86 20.26
C SER A 199 -13.10 -12.44 19.85
N LEU A 200 -12.35 -11.71 20.68
CA LEU A 200 -11.93 -10.35 20.37
C LEU A 200 -10.95 -10.31 19.18
N THR A 201 -10.03 -11.28 19.09
CA THR A 201 -9.12 -11.42 17.94
C THR A 201 -9.89 -11.62 16.64
N CYS A 202 -10.90 -12.49 16.65
CA CYS A 202 -11.79 -12.74 15.51
C CYS A 202 -12.56 -11.48 15.10
N LYS A 203 -13.10 -10.72 16.06
CA LYS A 203 -13.77 -9.43 15.79
C LYS A 203 -12.86 -8.43 15.10
N LYS A 204 -11.60 -8.29 15.55
CA LYS A 204 -10.63 -7.38 14.90
C LYS A 204 -10.24 -7.87 13.52
N GLU A 205 -10.07 -9.17 13.33
CA GLU A 205 -9.82 -9.76 12.01
C GLU A 205 -10.97 -9.50 11.02
N LEU A 206 -12.22 -9.65 11.48
CA LEU A 206 -13.41 -9.37 10.67
C LEU A 206 -13.43 -7.90 10.22
N ILE A 207 -13.15 -6.96 11.11
CA ILE A 207 -13.07 -5.54 10.75
C ILE A 207 -12.00 -5.29 9.67
N LEU A 208 -10.80 -5.89 9.82
CA LEU A 208 -9.73 -5.76 8.83
C LEU A 208 -10.15 -6.31 7.45
N LYS A 209 -10.81 -7.48 7.44
CA LYS A 209 -11.36 -8.09 6.21
C LYS A 209 -12.42 -7.19 5.59
N THR A 210 -13.38 -6.70 6.37
CA THR A 210 -14.46 -5.84 5.90
C THR A 210 -13.92 -4.55 5.29
N ILE A 211 -12.96 -3.88 5.94
CA ILE A 211 -12.34 -2.67 5.37
C ILE A 211 -11.61 -3.02 4.08
N SER A 212 -10.80 -4.08 4.06
CA SER A 212 -9.99 -4.44 2.88
C SER A 212 -10.85 -4.82 1.68
N PHE A 213 -11.78 -5.76 1.86
CA PHE A 213 -12.66 -6.18 0.78
C PHE A 213 -13.67 -5.09 0.42
N GLY A 214 -14.18 -4.34 1.40
CA GLY A 214 -15.09 -3.23 1.17
C GLY A 214 -14.47 -2.12 0.31
N THR A 215 -13.21 -1.74 0.58
CA THR A 215 -12.49 -0.76 -0.24
C THR A 215 -12.29 -1.26 -1.66
N VAL A 216 -11.87 -2.50 -1.86
CA VAL A 216 -11.66 -3.07 -3.21
C VAL A 216 -12.99 -3.16 -3.98
N THR A 217 -14.03 -3.72 -3.37
CA THR A 217 -15.37 -3.81 -3.99
C THR A 217 -15.94 -2.43 -4.30
N GLY A 218 -15.83 -1.48 -3.37
CA GLY A 218 -16.26 -0.10 -3.59
C GLY A 218 -15.50 0.58 -4.72
N THR A 219 -14.20 0.28 -4.88
CA THR A 219 -13.39 0.77 -6.01
C THR A 219 -13.88 0.20 -7.34
N ILE A 220 -14.18 -1.09 -7.40
CA ILE A 220 -14.72 -1.73 -8.61
C ILE A 220 -16.07 -1.10 -8.98
N ILE A 221 -16.96 -0.88 -8.01
CA ILE A 221 -18.24 -0.22 -8.23
C ILE A 221 -18.02 1.21 -8.75
N PHE A 222 -17.14 1.99 -8.11
CA PHE A 222 -16.84 3.37 -8.54
C PHE A 222 -16.30 3.41 -9.97
N PHE A 223 -15.40 2.49 -10.32
CA PHE A 223 -14.88 2.33 -11.67
C PHE A 223 -15.98 2.01 -12.69
N LEU A 224 -16.86 1.05 -12.39
CA LEU A 224 -17.97 0.68 -13.28
C LEU A 224 -18.93 1.85 -13.50
N LEU A 225 -19.26 2.61 -12.45
CA LEU A 225 -20.11 3.81 -12.54
C LEU A 225 -19.48 4.92 -13.38
N ARG A 226 -18.15 5.00 -13.45
CA ARG A 226 -17.43 5.99 -14.28
C ARG A 226 -17.30 5.56 -15.75
N ILE A 227 -17.27 4.27 -16.05
CA ILE A 227 -17.22 3.75 -17.43
C ILE A 227 -18.61 3.70 -18.08
N PHE A 228 -19.64 3.38 -17.31
CA PHE A 228 -21.02 3.30 -17.78
C PHE A 228 -21.87 4.39 -17.12
N PRO A 229 -21.66 5.68 -17.48
CA PRO A 229 -22.53 6.74 -17.00
C PRO A 229 -23.95 6.51 -17.53
N ASN A 230 -24.93 6.54 -16.63
CA ASN A 230 -26.36 6.54 -17.00
C ASN A 230 -26.72 7.78 -17.81
#